data_AF-A0A3B9KRI0-F1
#
_entry.id   AF-A0A3B9KRI0-F1
#
_cell.length_a   1.000
_cell.length_b   1.000
_cell.length_c   1.000
_cell.angle_alpha   90.00
_cell.angle_beta   90.00
_cell.angle_gamma   90.00
#
_symmetry.space_group_name_H-M   'P 1'
#
loop_
_entity.id
_entity.type
_entity.pdbx_description
1 polymer ?
#
loop_
_entity_poly.entity_id
_entity_poly.type
_entity_poly.pdbx_seq_one_letter_code
_entity_poly.pdbx_strand_id
1 'polypeptide(L)' 'MKNNHKQKVRKTALPPGTLVYTGEQKMEQVEIHLIDYDSDSIHEKELKDIEIAFPFKDLPTVTWVNVNGLHDVTL' A
#
# COMPACT_ATOMS: atom_id res chain seq x y z
N MET A 1 -7.61 30.70 17.39
CA MET A 1 -7.54 30.10 16.04
C MET A 1 -6.16 29.50 15.86
N LYS A 2 -6.05 28.17 15.67
CA LYS A 2 -4.75 27.49 15.49
C LYS A 2 -4.45 27.42 13.98
N ASN A 3 -3.33 28.00 13.57
CA ASN A 3 -2.92 28.14 12.17
C ASN A 3 -2.46 26.78 11.58
N ASN A 4 -3.19 26.26 10.60
CA ASN A 4 -2.89 25.03 9.85
C ASN A 4 -1.83 25.21 8.73
N HIS A 5 -0.76 25.97 8.98
CA HIS A 5 0.29 26.22 7.97
C HIS A 5 1.51 25.27 8.05
N LYS A 6 1.37 24.09 8.64
CA LYS A 6 2.39 23.04 8.50
C LYS A 6 1.85 22.01 7.51
N GLN A 7 2.60 21.69 6.44
CA GLN A 7 2.42 20.58 5.45
C GLN A 7 2.18 20.95 3.97
N LYS A 8 2.14 22.23 3.55
CA LYS A 8 1.90 22.55 2.12
C LYS A 8 3.16 22.63 1.23
N VAL A 9 4.33 22.89 1.81
CA VAL A 9 5.58 23.18 1.05
C VAL A 9 6.23 21.91 0.47
N ARG A 10 5.97 20.72 1.03
CA ARG A 10 6.65 19.47 0.62
C ARG A 10 6.17 18.88 -0.71
N LYS A 11 5.17 19.49 -1.35
CA LYS A 11 4.46 18.94 -2.53
C LYS A 11 4.64 19.78 -3.80
N THR A 12 5.26 20.95 -3.70
CA THR A 12 5.41 21.90 -4.80
C THR A 12 6.77 21.71 -5.48
N ALA A 13 6.80 21.75 -6.81
CA ALA A 13 7.99 21.57 -7.66
C ALA A 13 8.57 20.14 -7.73
N LEU A 14 7.76 19.10 -7.46
CA LEU A 14 8.16 17.72 -7.71
C LEU A 14 7.95 17.33 -9.18
N PRO A 15 8.81 16.49 -9.76
CA PRO A 15 8.58 15.92 -11.08
C PRO A 15 7.23 15.18 -11.15
N PRO A 16 6.56 15.17 -12.31
CA PRO A 16 5.38 14.33 -12.52
C PRO A 16 5.72 12.86 -12.23
N GLY A 17 4.80 12.14 -11.58
CA GLY A 17 5.01 10.74 -11.18
C GLY A 17 5.70 10.55 -9.82
N THR A 18 6.09 11.63 -9.12
CA THR A 18 6.63 11.51 -7.76
C THR A 18 5.54 11.00 -6.80
N LEU A 19 5.80 9.90 -6.10
CA LEU A 19 4.92 9.36 -5.07
C LEU A 19 4.98 10.24 -3.82
N VAL A 20 3.84 10.81 -3.43
CA VAL A 20 3.73 11.61 -2.22
C VAL A 20 2.48 11.20 -1.45
N TYR A 21 2.66 10.64 -0.27
CA TYR A 21 1.55 10.41 0.64
C TYR A 21 1.02 11.76 1.17
N THR A 22 -0.26 12.03 0.95
CA THR A 22 -0.88 13.32 1.30
C THR A 22 -1.82 13.27 2.50
N GLY A 23 -2.07 12.08 3.06
CA GLY A 23 -2.98 11.86 4.17
C GLY A 23 -2.32 12.02 5.54
N GLU A 24 -3.12 11.81 6.59
CA GLU A 24 -2.62 11.64 7.95
C GLU A 24 -2.29 10.17 8.17
N GLN A 25 -1.08 9.88 8.63
CA GLN A 25 -0.68 8.54 9.00
C GLN A 25 -1.49 8.08 10.22
N LYS A 26 -2.33 7.05 10.04
CA LYS A 26 -3.19 6.49 11.10
C LYS A 26 -2.63 5.24 11.75
N MET A 27 -1.56 4.68 11.19
CA MET A 27 -0.90 3.47 11.66
C MET A 27 0.61 3.57 11.51
N GLU A 28 1.37 2.92 12.39
CA GLU A 28 2.83 3.02 12.41
C GLU A 28 3.47 2.25 11.25
N GLN A 29 3.07 0.99 11.08
CA GLN A 29 3.62 0.06 10.09
C GLN A 29 2.63 -0.17 8.95
N VAL A 30 3.13 -0.49 7.76
CA VAL A 30 2.32 -0.96 6.64
C VAL A 30 2.04 -2.44 6.84
N GLU A 31 0.79 -2.86 6.68
CA GLU A 31 0.36 -4.26 6.77
C GLU A 31 -0.13 -4.72 5.40
N ILE A 32 0.34 -5.90 4.96
CA ILE A 32 -0.03 -6.46 3.66
C ILE A 32 -0.67 -7.83 3.90
N HIS A 33 -1.89 -7.99 3.40
CA HIS A 33 -2.60 -9.26 3.44
C HIS A 33 -2.87 -9.74 2.02
N LEU A 34 -2.60 -11.02 1.77
CA LEU A 34 -2.89 -11.72 0.55
C LEU A 34 -4.04 -12.69 0.81
N ILE A 35 -5.04 -12.66 -0.07
CA ILE A 35 -6.09 -13.67 -0.14
C ILE A 35 -6.10 -14.19 -1.58
N ASP A 36 -5.80 -15.46 -1.76
CA ASP A 36 -5.82 -16.13 -3.06
C ASP A 36 -6.88 -17.23 -3.05
N TYR A 37 -7.78 -17.24 -4.03
CA TYR A 37 -8.92 -18.14 -4.02
C TYR A 37 -9.44 -18.50 -5.41
N ASP A 38 -10.15 -19.62 -5.46
CA ASP A 38 -10.92 -20.10 -6.60
C ASP A 38 -12.22 -20.78 -6.13
N SER A 39 -12.81 -21.63 -6.96
CA SER A 39 -14.04 -22.36 -6.58
C SER A 39 -13.82 -23.40 -5.48
N ASP A 40 -12.58 -23.83 -5.29
CA ASP A 40 -12.26 -25.04 -4.52
C ASP A 40 -11.53 -24.69 -3.22
N SER A 41 -10.83 -23.56 -3.17
CA SER A 41 -9.96 -23.19 -2.05
C SER A 41 -9.85 -21.69 -1.80
N ILE A 42 -9.49 -21.35 -0.56
CA ILE A 42 -9.10 -20.01 -0.13
C ILE A 42 -7.81 -20.10 0.70
N HIS A 43 -6.85 -19.26 0.38
CA HIS A 43 -5.55 -19.19 1.05
C HIS A 43 -5.31 -17.75 1.50
N GLU A 44 -5.13 -17.56 2.81
CA GLU A 44 -4.87 -16.26 3.40
C GLU A 44 -3.46 -16.20 3.99
N LYS A 45 -2.77 -15.07 3.79
CA LYS A 45 -1.41 -14.88 4.28
C LYS A 45 -1.10 -13.42 4.56
N GLU A 46 -0.50 -13.15 5.72
CA GLU A 46 0.17 -11.88 5.98
C GLU A 46 1.55 -11.86 5.32
N LEU A 47 1.85 -10.80 4.59
CA LEU A 47 3.10 -10.63 3.86
C LEU A 47 3.96 -9.57 4.53
N LYS A 48 5.23 -9.92 4.80
CA LYS A 48 6.26 -8.97 5.22
C LYS A 48 6.94 -8.27 4.05
N ASP A 49 6.76 -8.83 2.85
CA ASP A 49 7.36 -8.37 1.60
C ASP A 49 6.33 -8.55 0.49
N ILE A 50 6.08 -7.47 -0.25
CA ILE A 50 5.12 -7.44 -1.35
C ILE A 50 5.58 -8.29 -2.54
N GLU A 51 6.90 -8.51 -2.72
CA GLU A 51 7.43 -9.29 -3.83
C GLU A 51 6.96 -10.75 -3.80
N ILE A 52 6.62 -11.26 -2.61
CA ILE A 52 6.04 -12.59 -2.42
C ILE A 52 4.69 -12.73 -3.15
N ALA A 53 3.94 -11.63 -3.34
CA ALA A 53 2.67 -11.64 -4.06
C ALA A 53 2.85 -11.60 -5.59
N PHE A 54 4.01 -11.23 -6.13
CA PHE A 54 4.18 -11.03 -7.57
C PHE A 54 3.87 -12.26 -8.42
N PRO A 55 4.30 -13.49 -8.04
CA PRO A 55 3.99 -14.68 -8.83
C PRO A 55 2.48 -14.99 -8.92
N PHE A 56 1.67 -14.51 -7.97
CA PHE A 56 0.23 -14.75 -7.96
C PHE A 56 -0.50 -14.05 -9.11
N LYS A 57 0.11 -13.00 -9.70
CA LYS A 57 -0.43 -12.29 -10.85
C LYS A 57 -0.58 -13.18 -12.09
N ASP A 58 0.24 -14.22 -12.20
CA ASP A 58 0.26 -15.13 -13.35
C ASP A 58 -0.59 -16.40 -13.11
N LEU A 59 -1.19 -16.54 -11.93
CA LEU A 59 -2.06 -17.67 -11.61
C LEU A 59 -3.46 -17.50 -12.21
N PRO A 60 -4.17 -18.60 -12.51
CA PRO A 60 -5.56 -18.55 -12.96
C PRO A 60 -6.57 -18.30 -11.81
N THR A 61 -6.08 -18.14 -10.58
CA THR A 61 -6.88 -17.84 -9.38
C THR A 61 -7.17 -16.36 -9.25
N VAL A 62 -8.11 -16.00 -8.37
CA VAL A 62 -8.33 -14.60 -8.00
C VAL A 62 -7.45 -14.27 -6.80
N THR A 63 -6.57 -13.29 -6.97
CA THR A 63 -5.70 -12.81 -5.89
C THR A 63 -6.11 -11.41 -5.46
N TRP A 64 -6.49 -11.26 -4.18
CA TRP A 64 -6.71 -9.99 -3.52
C TRP A 64 -5.53 -9.64 -2.62
N VAL A 65 -4.85 -8.53 -2.94
CA VAL A 65 -3.81 -7.94 -2.10
C VAL A 65 -4.38 -6.73 -1.40
N ASN A 66 -4.49 -6.78 -0.08
CA ASN A 66 -4.88 -5.65 0.75
C ASN A 66 -3.63 -5.00 1.36
N VAL A 67 -3.45 -3.70 1.11
CA VAL A 67 -2.34 -2.91 1.65
C VAL A 67 -2.92 -1.85 2.59
N ASN A 68 -2.74 -2.05 3.90
CA ASN A 68 -3.15 -1.10 4.92
C ASN A 68 -1.98 -0.18 5.26
N GLY A 69 -2.17 1.12 5.07
CA GLY A 69 -1.12 2.11 5.23
C GLY A 69 -0.38 2.35 3.92
N LEU A 70 -0.48 3.57 3.39
CA LEU A 70 0.16 4.00 2.14
C LEU A 70 1.22 5.10 2.40
N HIS A 71 1.66 5.22 3.65
CA HIS A 71 2.57 6.26 4.11
C HIS A 71 4.04 5.91 3.89
N ASP A 72 4.37 4.63 3.66
CA ASP A 72 5.70 4.23 3.23
C ASP A 72 5.84 4.45 1.71
N VAL A 73 6.55 5.53 1.36
CA VAL A 73 6.81 5.94 -0.03
C VAL A 73 8.31 5.90 -0.34
N THR A 74 9.09 5.18 0.47
CA THR A 74 10.53 5.00 0.28
C THR A 74 10.75 4.07 -0.91
N LEU A 75 11.66 4.44 -1.82
CA LEU A 75 12.04 3.66 -3.00
C LEU A 75 13.38 2.97 -2.79
#